data_AF-A0A930N2V7-F1
#
_entry.id   AF-A0A930N2V7-F1
#
_cell.length_a   1.000
_cell.length_b   1.000
_cell.length_c   1.000
_cell.angle_alpha   90.00
_cell.angle_beta   90.00
_cell.angle_gamma   90.00
#
_symmetry.space_group_name_H-M   'P 1'
#
loop_
_entity.id
_entity.type
_entity.pdbx_description
1 polymer ?
#
loop_
_entity_poly.entity_id
_entity_poly.type
_entity_poly.pdbx_seq_one_letter_code
_entity_poly.pdbx_strand_id
1 'polypeptide(L)'
;FDYYAKAVGYAPIPVAVMTTSLEAVLSESDPECEAAMLVEYLTTVERTSKAPQLLHSPALWRVVTEDYQTSEGYVLREHRTAEGKVNGVLFYVEREDEVVVQAVYGSSAVREVLLQELSHSAKKVSYYLRPEGGRGVGEERRGMIRLLDPLRFLQHLATLHPDLRGAWAYSDELFPALDGLYIVEGGVVRRTAYPTSNAYPKCRTTAELFAQLGKSLGEELSYSLRLFFEAV
;
A
#
# COMPACT_ATOMS: atom_id res chain seq x y z
N PHE A 1 -10.08 14.46 -5.11
CA PHE A 1 -10.08 13.05 -5.58
C PHE A 1 -11.25 12.73 -6.51
N ASP A 2 -12.48 13.15 -6.17
CA ASP A 2 -13.69 12.83 -6.95
C ASP A 2 -13.66 13.21 -8.43
N TYR A 3 -13.07 14.37 -8.77
CA TYR A 3 -12.92 14.78 -10.17
C TYR A 3 -12.07 13.78 -10.97
N TYR A 4 -10.90 13.39 -10.45
CA TYR A 4 -10.00 12.46 -11.15
C TYR A 4 -10.53 11.03 -11.21
N ALA A 5 -11.28 10.60 -10.19
CA ALA A 5 -11.97 9.32 -10.22
C ALA A 5 -13.09 9.29 -11.27
N LYS A 6 -13.94 10.34 -11.31
CA LYS A 6 -15.10 10.40 -12.21
C LYS A 6 -14.75 10.80 -13.65
N ALA A 7 -13.80 11.71 -13.83
CA ALA A 7 -13.52 12.32 -15.14
C ALA A 7 -12.29 11.70 -15.84
N VAL A 8 -11.41 11.01 -15.11
CA VAL A 8 -10.10 10.61 -15.68
C VAL A 8 -9.74 9.17 -15.37
N GLY A 9 -10.61 8.38 -14.73
CA GLY A 9 -10.46 6.93 -14.65
C GLY A 9 -9.48 6.39 -13.59
N TYR A 10 -9.08 7.21 -12.63
CA TYR A 10 -8.17 6.80 -11.55
C TYR A 10 -8.89 6.12 -10.37
N ALA A 11 -8.18 5.29 -9.62
CA ALA A 11 -8.62 4.80 -8.31
C ALA A 11 -7.86 5.51 -7.17
N PRO A 12 -8.52 5.82 -6.04
CA PRO A 12 -7.83 6.35 -4.87
C PRO A 12 -6.94 5.28 -4.24
N ILE A 13 -5.80 5.71 -3.70
CA ILE A 13 -4.87 4.85 -2.96
C ILE A 13 -5.08 5.09 -1.47
N PRO A 14 -5.50 4.09 -0.67
CA PRO A 14 -5.44 4.20 0.78
C PRO A 14 -3.98 4.14 1.24
N VAL A 15 -3.62 5.00 2.16
CA VAL A 15 -2.21 5.14 2.61
C VAL A 15 -2.01 4.81 4.08
N ALA A 16 -3.02 5.06 4.91
CA ALA A 16 -2.99 4.79 6.34
C ALA A 16 -4.40 4.72 6.92
N VAL A 17 -4.53 4.11 8.10
CA VAL A 17 -5.67 4.32 9.00
C VAL A 17 -5.12 4.93 10.29
N MET A 18 -5.65 6.10 10.68
CA MET A 18 -5.19 6.79 11.88
C MET A 18 -5.83 6.21 13.14
N THR A 19 -5.02 5.97 14.17
CA THR A 19 -5.48 5.51 15.49
C THR A 19 -4.66 6.15 16.61
N THR A 20 -5.18 6.15 17.82
CA THR A 20 -4.42 6.43 19.05
C THR A 20 -4.21 5.17 19.91
N SER A 21 -4.65 4.00 19.42
CA SER A 21 -4.52 2.73 20.13
C SER A 21 -3.16 2.10 19.86
N LEU A 22 -2.32 2.00 20.90
CA LEU A 22 -1.06 1.28 20.85
C LEU A 22 -1.27 -0.22 20.57
N GLU A 23 -2.31 -0.82 21.15
CA GLU A 23 -2.64 -2.24 20.93
C GLU A 23 -2.89 -2.54 19.45
N ALA A 24 -3.59 -1.64 18.75
CA ALA A 24 -3.85 -1.81 17.32
C ALA A 24 -2.55 -1.80 16.49
N VAL A 25 -1.56 -0.98 16.85
CA VAL A 25 -0.26 -0.93 16.16
C VAL A 25 0.58 -2.18 16.44
N LEU A 26 0.49 -2.71 17.66
CA LEU A 26 1.21 -3.92 18.07
C LEU A 26 0.58 -5.20 17.51
N SER A 27 -0.72 -5.16 17.14
CA SER A 27 -1.38 -6.27 16.45
C SER A 27 -0.89 -6.47 15.00
N GLU A 28 -0.33 -5.43 14.39
CA GLU A 28 0.40 -5.59 13.13
C GLU A 28 1.76 -6.22 13.38
N SER A 29 2.20 -7.08 12.47
CA SER A 29 3.52 -7.68 12.53
C SER A 29 4.11 -7.87 11.15
N ASP A 30 5.43 -7.70 11.06
CA ASP A 30 6.19 -8.01 9.86
C ASP A 30 6.82 -9.39 9.93
N PRO A 31 7.10 -10.01 8.77
CA PRO A 31 7.95 -11.19 8.72
C PRO A 31 9.29 -10.94 9.42
N GLU A 32 9.75 -11.93 10.19
CA GLU A 32 11.08 -11.92 10.78
C GLU A 32 12.14 -11.84 9.67
N CYS A 33 12.83 -10.71 9.60
CA CYS A 33 13.92 -10.47 8.66
C CYS A 33 14.93 -9.48 9.25
N GLU A 34 16.14 -9.55 8.73
CA GLU A 34 17.25 -8.69 9.13
C GLU A 34 18.14 -8.37 7.92
N ALA A 35 18.81 -7.23 7.94
CA ALA A 35 19.79 -6.87 6.92
C ALA A 35 20.94 -6.04 7.51
N ALA A 36 22.08 -5.99 6.81
CA ALA A 36 23.20 -5.15 7.24
C ALA A 36 22.87 -3.65 7.12
N MET A 37 22.14 -3.29 6.07
CA MET A 37 21.79 -1.90 5.73
C MET A 37 20.28 -1.65 5.85
N LEU A 38 19.89 -0.45 6.29
CA LEU A 38 18.48 -0.06 6.48
C LEU A 38 17.66 -0.18 5.18
N VAL A 39 18.17 0.32 4.06
CA VAL A 39 17.45 0.27 2.76
C VAL A 39 17.24 -1.17 2.29
N GLU A 40 18.19 -2.07 2.58
CA GLU A 40 18.05 -3.49 2.26
C GLU A 40 16.99 -4.15 3.13
N TYR A 41 16.97 -3.84 4.43
CA TYR A 41 15.95 -4.29 5.37
C TYR A 41 14.55 -3.85 4.91
N LEU A 42 14.36 -2.55 4.66
CA LEU A 42 13.09 -1.96 4.23
C LEU A 42 12.57 -2.55 2.91
N THR A 43 13.47 -2.74 1.93
CA THR A 43 13.10 -3.37 0.66
C THR A 43 12.70 -4.83 0.86
N THR A 44 13.38 -5.55 1.75
CA THR A 44 13.14 -6.98 2.00
C THR A 44 11.83 -7.19 2.75
N VAL A 45 11.58 -6.41 3.80
CA VAL A 45 10.36 -6.54 4.61
C VAL A 45 9.11 -6.21 3.79
N GLU A 46 9.15 -5.17 2.95
CA GLU A 46 8.01 -4.84 2.07
C GLU A 46 7.73 -5.93 1.03
N ARG A 47 8.77 -6.53 0.44
CA ARG A 47 8.62 -7.60 -0.55
C ARG A 47 8.11 -8.91 0.03
N THR A 48 8.39 -9.15 1.31
CA THR A 48 7.98 -10.38 2.01
C THR A 48 6.56 -10.26 2.57
N SER A 49 6.04 -9.04 2.67
CA SER A 49 4.64 -8.80 3.03
C SER A 49 3.69 -9.47 2.04
N LYS A 50 2.65 -10.11 2.57
CA LYS A 50 1.61 -10.79 1.77
C LYS A 50 0.48 -9.85 1.34
N ALA A 51 0.46 -8.61 1.84
CA ALA A 51 -0.59 -7.66 1.52
C ALA A 51 -0.43 -7.10 0.10
N PRO A 52 -1.53 -6.89 -0.65
CA PRO A 52 -1.48 -6.18 -1.93
C PRO A 52 -1.09 -4.71 -1.70
N GLN A 53 0.17 -4.40 -1.97
CA GLN A 53 0.72 -3.06 -1.76
C GLN A 53 1.66 -2.66 -2.91
N LEU A 54 1.74 -1.35 -3.16
CA LEU A 54 2.78 -0.76 -3.97
C LEU A 54 4.08 -0.75 -3.16
N LEU A 55 5.17 -1.20 -3.79
CA LEU A 55 6.46 -1.36 -3.13
C LEU A 55 7.37 -0.17 -3.45
N HIS A 56 8.10 0.31 -2.45
CA HIS A 56 9.14 1.28 -2.70
C HIS A 56 10.34 0.61 -3.38
N SER A 57 10.91 1.32 -4.37
CA SER A 57 12.20 0.91 -4.91
C SER A 57 13.31 1.23 -3.90
N PRO A 58 14.47 0.56 -3.97
CA PRO A 58 15.62 0.93 -3.15
C PRO A 58 16.04 2.40 -3.29
N ALA A 59 15.86 2.99 -4.47
CA ALA A 59 16.14 4.40 -4.71
C ALA A 59 15.16 5.32 -3.97
N LEU A 60 13.87 4.99 -3.99
CA LEU A 60 12.85 5.68 -3.19
C LEU A 60 13.13 5.58 -1.70
N TRP A 61 13.54 4.41 -1.23
CA TRP A 61 13.88 4.22 0.17
C TRP A 61 15.05 5.10 0.62
N ARG A 62 16.09 5.26 -0.21
CA ARG A 62 17.20 6.18 0.11
C ARG A 62 16.71 7.60 0.32
N VAL A 63 15.90 8.11 -0.61
CA VAL A 63 15.32 9.46 -0.52
C VAL A 63 14.52 9.60 0.78
N VAL A 64 13.61 8.67 1.06
CA VAL A 64 12.81 8.70 2.30
C VAL A 64 13.70 8.73 3.55
N THR A 65 14.73 7.87 3.61
CA THR A 65 15.61 7.82 4.79
C THR A 65 16.49 9.06 4.93
N GLU A 66 16.93 9.67 3.83
CA GLU A 66 17.70 10.91 3.81
C GLU A 66 16.84 12.11 4.22
N ASP A 67 15.59 12.19 3.74
CA ASP A 67 14.64 13.24 4.09
C ASP A 67 14.33 13.22 5.59
N TYR A 68 14.13 12.04 6.19
CA TYR A 68 13.88 11.91 7.63
C TYR A 68 15.06 12.32 8.50
N GLN A 69 16.30 12.24 7.98
CA GLN A 69 17.49 12.66 8.71
C GLN A 69 17.74 14.16 8.62
N THR A 70 17.15 14.84 7.64
CA THR A 70 17.42 16.25 7.33
C THR A 70 16.25 17.18 7.62
N SER A 71 15.03 16.64 7.70
CA SER A 71 13.81 17.42 7.92
C SER A 71 13.56 17.67 9.41
N GLU A 72 13.23 18.91 9.76
CA GLU A 72 12.92 19.29 11.14
C GLU A 72 11.67 18.56 11.66
N GLY A 73 11.78 17.98 12.87
CA GLY A 73 10.71 17.21 13.50
C GLY A 73 10.57 15.78 12.99
N TYR A 74 11.21 15.40 11.88
CA TYR A 74 11.20 14.03 11.39
C TYR A 74 12.23 13.21 12.14
N VAL A 75 11.85 12.01 12.57
CA VAL A 75 12.72 11.11 13.32
C VAL A 75 12.62 9.69 12.76
N LEU A 76 13.79 9.11 12.52
CA LEU A 76 13.98 7.72 12.14
C LEU A 76 14.83 7.03 13.20
N ARG A 77 14.34 5.92 13.75
CA ARG A 77 15.08 5.09 14.72
C ARG A 77 15.17 3.65 14.22
N GLU A 78 16.39 3.14 14.20
CA GLU A 78 16.66 1.74 13.85
C GLU A 78 16.74 0.88 15.12
N HIS A 79 16.17 -0.31 15.07
CA HIS A 79 16.48 -1.38 16.00
C HIS A 79 17.46 -2.34 15.34
N ARG A 80 18.55 -2.65 16.04
CA ARG A 80 19.61 -3.54 15.57
C ARG A 80 19.79 -4.74 16.48
N THR A 81 20.09 -5.89 15.89
CA THR A 81 20.44 -7.12 16.61
C THR A 81 21.79 -6.99 17.31
N ALA A 82 22.15 -7.97 18.13
CA ALA A 82 23.46 -8.04 18.78
C ALA A 82 24.62 -8.08 17.77
N GLU A 83 24.38 -8.65 16.59
CA GLU A 83 25.32 -8.72 15.46
C GLU A 83 25.35 -7.42 14.63
N GLY A 84 24.59 -6.40 15.02
CA GLY A 84 24.57 -5.09 14.38
C GLY A 84 23.70 -5.00 13.13
N LYS A 85 22.91 -6.03 12.81
CA LYS A 85 21.98 -6.02 11.67
C LYS A 85 20.70 -5.26 12.02
N VAL A 86 20.14 -4.53 11.07
CA VAL A 86 18.82 -3.89 11.22
C VAL A 86 17.74 -4.97 11.16
N ASN A 87 16.87 -5.03 12.16
CA ASN A 87 15.68 -5.89 12.19
C ASN A 87 14.39 -5.15 12.56
N GLY A 88 14.46 -3.83 12.74
CA GLY A 88 13.31 -2.96 12.92
C GLY A 88 13.62 -1.50 12.64
N VAL A 89 12.59 -0.73 12.33
CA VAL A 89 12.71 0.73 12.18
C VAL A 89 11.39 1.41 12.52
N LEU A 90 11.50 2.57 13.15
CA LEU A 90 10.40 3.44 13.54
C LEU A 90 10.57 4.80 12.84
N PHE A 91 9.50 5.24 12.17
CA PHE A 91 9.39 6.56 11.56
C PHE A 91 8.31 7.36 12.28
N TYR A 92 8.64 8.54 12.78
CA TYR A 92 7.66 9.46 13.36
C TYR A 92 8.00 10.92 13.09
N VAL A 93 6.98 11.76 13.25
CA VAL A 93 7.10 13.23 13.18
C VAL A 93 6.73 13.79 14.53
N GLU A 94 7.64 14.54 15.14
CA GLU A 94 7.36 15.34 16.33
C GLU A 94 6.83 16.71 15.92
N ARG A 95 5.68 17.07 16.50
CA ARG A 95 5.09 18.40 16.42
C ARG A 95 5.06 19.02 17.81
N GLU A 96 4.53 20.24 17.92
CA GLU A 96 4.45 20.96 19.21
C GLU A 96 3.71 20.13 20.28
N ASP A 97 2.51 19.63 19.96
CA ASP A 97 1.63 18.94 20.93
C ASP A 97 1.42 17.44 20.64
N GLU A 98 1.98 16.91 19.56
CA GLU A 98 1.71 15.55 19.08
C GLU A 98 2.96 14.87 18.53
N VAL A 99 3.04 13.55 18.70
CA VAL A 99 3.93 12.67 17.95
C VAL A 99 3.08 11.82 17.02
N VAL A 100 3.35 11.90 15.71
CA VAL A 100 2.66 11.10 14.70
C VAL A 100 3.60 10.01 14.21
N VAL A 101 3.34 8.77 14.63
CA VAL A 101 4.06 7.58 14.15
C VAL A 101 3.57 7.26 12.75
N GLN A 102 4.43 7.52 11.77
CA GLN A 102 4.14 7.34 10.34
C GLN A 102 4.26 5.87 9.94
N ALA A 103 5.20 5.14 10.54
CA ALA A 103 5.39 3.72 10.27
C ALA A 103 6.22 3.04 11.36
N VAL A 104 5.92 1.77 11.60
CA VAL A 104 6.78 0.84 12.33
C VAL A 104 7.01 -0.39 11.45
N TYR A 105 8.24 -0.85 11.38
CA TYR A 105 8.64 -2.10 10.75
C TYR A 105 9.37 -2.98 11.77
N GLY A 106 9.04 -4.25 11.78
CA GLY A 106 9.63 -5.25 12.68
C GLY A 106 8.59 -6.24 13.18
N SER A 107 9.07 -7.31 13.80
CA SER A 107 8.20 -8.25 14.50
C SER A 107 7.55 -7.59 15.73
N SER A 108 6.50 -8.22 16.26
CA SER A 108 5.75 -7.67 17.41
C SER A 108 6.65 -7.29 18.58
N ALA A 109 7.63 -8.13 18.94
CA ALA A 109 8.58 -7.84 20.01
C ALA A 109 9.49 -6.62 19.70
N VAL A 110 9.95 -6.51 18.46
CA VAL A 110 10.77 -5.36 18.02
C VAL A 110 9.95 -4.07 18.01
N ARG A 111 8.68 -4.14 17.59
CA ARG A 111 7.74 -3.01 17.62
C ARG A 111 7.50 -2.51 19.04
N GLU A 112 7.30 -3.41 20.00
CA GLU A 112 7.15 -3.05 21.41
C GLU A 112 8.35 -2.26 21.92
N VAL A 113 9.57 -2.74 21.65
CA VAL A 113 10.82 -2.05 22.05
C VAL A 113 10.92 -0.67 21.41
N LEU A 114 10.68 -0.57 20.09
CA LEU A 114 10.73 0.69 19.36
C LEU A 114 9.70 1.72 19.89
N LEU A 115 8.50 1.27 20.25
CA LEU A 115 7.41 2.15 20.69
C LEU A 115 7.48 2.48 22.20
N GLN A 116 8.19 1.69 23.01
CA GLN A 116 8.32 1.93 24.45
C GLN A 116 8.89 3.32 24.76
N GLU A 117 9.79 3.83 23.92
CA GLU A 117 10.37 5.17 24.13
C GLU A 117 9.33 6.28 23.96
N LEU A 118 8.34 6.09 23.07
CA LEU A 118 7.26 7.05 22.85
C LEU A 118 6.24 7.05 23.99
N SER A 119 6.14 5.97 24.76
CA SER A 119 5.21 5.88 25.92
C SER A 119 5.54 6.87 27.04
N HIS A 120 6.75 7.42 27.05
CA HIS A 120 7.20 8.43 28.00
C HIS A 120 7.01 9.86 27.50
N SER A 121 6.47 10.05 26.29
CA SER A 121 6.19 11.37 25.75
C SER A 121 5.04 12.03 26.51
N ALA A 122 5.22 13.30 26.88
CA ALA A 122 4.13 14.12 27.41
C ALA A 122 3.12 14.55 26.32
N LYS A 123 3.47 14.35 25.04
CA LYS A 123 2.64 14.69 23.88
C LYS A 123 1.64 13.57 23.61
N LYS A 124 0.53 13.92 22.95
CA LYS A 124 -0.39 12.92 22.39
C LYS A 124 0.37 12.10 21.34
N VAL A 125 0.14 10.79 21.30
CA VAL A 125 0.70 9.93 20.26
C VAL A 125 -0.42 9.41 19.36
N SER A 126 -0.25 9.61 18.06
CA SER A 126 -1.13 9.07 17.01
C SER A 126 -0.30 8.16 16.10
N TYR A 127 -0.95 7.14 15.54
CA TYR A 127 -0.30 6.10 14.76
C TYR A 127 -1.01 5.90 13.43
N TYR A 128 -0.23 5.71 12.39
CA TYR A 128 -0.70 5.29 11.08
C TYR A 128 -0.54 3.76 10.92
N LEU A 129 -1.68 3.08 10.95
CA LEU A 129 -1.78 1.65 10.62
C LEU A 129 -1.73 1.46 9.10
N ARG A 130 -1.27 0.28 8.68
CA ARG A 130 -1.44 -0.22 7.32
C ARG A 130 -2.93 -0.27 7.01
N PRO A 131 -3.34 0.24 5.83
CA PRO A 131 -4.71 0.07 5.41
C PRO A 131 -4.97 -1.41 5.09
N GLU A 132 -5.80 -2.07 5.90
CA GLU A 132 -6.29 -3.43 5.66
C GLU A 132 -7.44 -3.39 4.65
N GLY A 133 -7.14 -3.00 3.40
CA GLY A 133 -8.00 -3.26 2.24
C GLY A 133 -9.47 -2.81 2.28
N GLY A 134 -9.89 -1.97 3.22
CA GLY A 134 -11.29 -1.61 3.40
C GLY A 134 -11.46 -0.33 4.22
N ARG A 135 -12.63 0.32 4.05
CA ARG A 135 -13.00 1.62 4.64
C ARG A 135 -13.06 1.60 6.17
N GLY A 136 -11.93 1.48 6.83
CA GLY A 136 -11.80 1.74 8.25
C GLY A 136 -12.18 3.19 8.55
N VAL A 137 -12.86 3.42 9.67
CA VAL A 137 -13.04 4.79 10.18
C VAL A 137 -11.64 5.38 10.40
N GLY A 138 -11.37 6.54 9.80
CA GLY A 138 -10.03 7.16 9.86
C GLY A 138 -9.07 6.72 8.74
N GLU A 139 -9.54 6.03 7.69
CA GLU A 139 -8.74 5.77 6.48
C GLU A 139 -8.37 7.09 5.77
N GLU A 140 -7.07 7.34 5.65
CA GLU A 140 -6.52 8.39 4.82
C GLU A 140 -6.26 7.87 3.40
N ARG A 141 -6.75 8.62 2.42
CA ARG A 141 -6.51 8.37 1.00
C ARG A 141 -5.64 9.48 0.46
N ARG A 142 -4.44 9.12 -0.02
CA ARG A 142 -3.51 10.06 -0.64
C ARG A 142 -3.03 9.48 -1.96
N GLY A 143 -3.00 10.32 -2.98
CA GLY A 143 -2.63 9.90 -4.33
C GLY A 143 -3.74 9.14 -5.06
N MET A 144 -3.43 8.78 -6.31
CA MET A 144 -4.33 8.13 -7.26
C MET A 144 -3.53 7.15 -8.11
N ILE A 145 -4.07 5.97 -8.37
CA ILE A 145 -3.49 4.96 -9.26
C ILE A 145 -4.29 4.84 -10.55
N ARG A 146 -3.59 4.59 -11.66
CA ARG A 146 -4.17 4.18 -12.94
C ARG A 146 -3.40 2.99 -13.47
N LEU A 147 -4.11 2.01 -14.02
CA LEU A 147 -3.47 0.92 -14.76
C LEU A 147 -3.05 1.40 -16.15
N LEU A 148 -1.76 1.29 -16.45
CA LEU A 148 -1.20 1.53 -17.78
C LEU A 148 -1.15 0.27 -18.65
N ASP A 149 -1.16 -0.90 -18.01
CA ASP A 149 -1.19 -2.20 -18.67
C ASP A 149 -2.12 -3.16 -17.91
N PRO A 150 -3.44 -3.11 -18.17
CA PRO A 150 -4.41 -3.99 -17.52
C PRO A 150 -4.14 -5.48 -17.81
N LEU A 151 -3.50 -5.82 -18.94
CA LEU A 151 -3.20 -7.22 -19.28
C LEU A 151 -2.15 -7.78 -18.32
N ARG A 152 -1.01 -7.09 -18.17
CA ARG A 152 0.04 -7.51 -17.24
C ARG A 152 -0.43 -7.48 -15.78
N PHE A 153 -1.23 -6.49 -15.42
CA PHE A 153 -1.84 -6.41 -14.10
C PHE A 153 -2.68 -7.66 -13.80
N LEU A 154 -3.61 -8.03 -14.69
CA LEU A 154 -4.44 -9.21 -14.53
C LEU A 154 -3.62 -10.51 -14.55
N GLN A 155 -2.55 -10.58 -15.36
CA GLN A 155 -1.62 -11.71 -15.35
C GLN A 155 -0.99 -11.88 -13.98
N HIS A 156 -0.47 -10.79 -13.41
CA HIS A 156 0.09 -10.82 -12.06
C HIS A 156 -0.97 -11.20 -11.01
N LEU A 157 -2.16 -10.60 -11.08
CA LEU A 157 -3.24 -10.93 -10.15
C LEU A 157 -3.65 -12.40 -10.23
N ALA A 158 -3.70 -13.00 -11.43
CA ALA A 158 -3.98 -14.42 -11.62
C ALA A 158 -2.88 -15.34 -11.04
N THR A 159 -1.64 -14.86 -10.90
CA THR A 159 -0.59 -15.60 -10.17
C THR A 159 -0.80 -15.59 -8.65
N LEU A 160 -1.34 -14.48 -8.12
CA LEU A 160 -1.63 -14.33 -6.69
C LEU A 160 -2.93 -15.03 -6.29
N HIS A 161 -3.92 -15.03 -7.18
CA HIS A 161 -5.24 -15.64 -6.98
C HIS A 161 -5.51 -16.65 -8.10
N PRO A 162 -5.01 -17.90 -7.98
CA PRO A 162 -5.18 -18.93 -8.99
C PRO A 162 -6.64 -19.23 -9.35
N ASP A 163 -7.58 -18.92 -8.46
CA ASP A 163 -9.02 -19.13 -8.63
C ASP A 163 -9.75 -17.94 -9.29
N LEU A 164 -9.06 -16.84 -9.59
CA LEU A 164 -9.64 -15.70 -10.30
C LEU A 164 -10.15 -16.16 -11.68
N ARG A 165 -11.44 -15.97 -11.95
CA ARG A 165 -12.07 -16.28 -13.24
C ARG A 165 -13.07 -15.19 -13.60
N GLY A 166 -13.06 -14.74 -14.84
CA GLY A 166 -14.03 -13.74 -15.28
C GLY A 166 -13.68 -13.09 -16.61
N ALA A 167 -14.59 -12.22 -17.05
CA ALA A 167 -14.43 -11.44 -18.27
C ALA A 167 -14.94 -10.01 -18.05
N TRP A 168 -14.12 -9.01 -18.35
CA TRP A 168 -14.40 -7.60 -18.10
C TRP A 168 -14.15 -6.78 -19.36
N ALA A 169 -15.14 -5.98 -19.76
CA ALA A 169 -15.01 -5.04 -20.87
C ALA A 169 -14.36 -3.75 -20.36
N TYR A 170 -13.05 -3.62 -20.54
CA TYR A 170 -12.28 -2.46 -20.11
C TYR A 170 -12.14 -1.45 -21.24
N SER A 171 -12.43 -0.18 -20.95
CA SER A 171 -12.22 0.94 -21.86
C SER A 171 -11.62 2.12 -21.12
N ASP A 172 -10.67 2.79 -21.75
CA ASP A 172 -9.99 3.95 -21.19
C ASP A 172 -9.87 5.04 -22.27
N GLU A 173 -10.59 6.14 -22.10
CA GLU A 173 -10.64 7.23 -23.07
C GLU A 173 -9.27 7.88 -23.34
N LEU A 174 -8.35 7.86 -22.38
CA LEU A 174 -6.99 8.38 -22.59
C LEU A 174 -6.07 7.37 -23.27
N PHE A 175 -6.38 6.08 -23.14
CA PHE A 175 -5.58 4.99 -23.68
C PHE A 175 -6.46 4.01 -24.47
N PRO A 176 -7.09 4.45 -25.58
CA PRO A 176 -8.01 3.61 -26.35
C PRO A 176 -7.31 2.37 -26.96
N ALA A 177 -5.98 2.41 -27.07
CA ALA A 177 -5.17 1.27 -27.45
C ALA A 177 -5.23 0.10 -26.45
N LEU A 178 -5.76 0.32 -25.23
CA LEU A 178 -5.97 -0.69 -24.19
C LEU A 178 -7.40 -1.25 -24.21
N ASP A 179 -8.32 -0.65 -24.96
CA ASP A 179 -9.73 -1.07 -24.96
C ASP A 179 -9.88 -2.54 -25.40
N GLY A 180 -10.64 -3.32 -24.64
CA GLY A 180 -10.85 -4.71 -24.97
C GLY A 180 -11.70 -5.48 -23.98
N LEU A 181 -12.01 -6.72 -24.35
CA LEU A 181 -12.50 -7.71 -23.40
C LEU A 181 -11.30 -8.44 -22.80
N TYR A 182 -11.13 -8.32 -21.50
CA TYR A 182 -10.10 -9.01 -20.74
C TYR A 182 -10.69 -10.24 -20.09
N ILE A 183 -10.12 -11.42 -20.35
CA ILE A 183 -10.64 -12.71 -19.89
C ILE A 183 -9.55 -13.40 -19.08
N VAL A 184 -9.91 -13.86 -17.88
CA VAL A 184 -9.07 -14.67 -17.01
C VAL A 184 -9.72 -16.06 -16.87
N GLU A 185 -9.02 -17.09 -17.30
CA GLU A 185 -9.50 -18.48 -17.26
C GLU A 185 -8.32 -19.44 -17.09
N GLY A 186 -8.39 -20.35 -16.12
CA GLY A 186 -7.32 -21.33 -15.87
C GLY A 186 -5.93 -20.71 -15.59
N GLY A 187 -5.88 -19.54 -14.94
CA GLY A 187 -4.64 -18.79 -14.71
C GLY A 187 -4.08 -18.08 -15.96
N VAL A 188 -4.73 -18.22 -17.12
CA VAL A 188 -4.34 -17.56 -18.36
C VAL A 188 -5.17 -16.29 -18.54
N VAL A 189 -4.48 -15.21 -18.91
CA VAL A 189 -5.12 -13.92 -19.19
C VAL A 189 -4.93 -13.56 -20.65
N ARG A 190 -6.03 -13.20 -21.31
CA ARG A 190 -6.05 -12.76 -22.69
C ARG A 190 -6.89 -11.51 -22.87
N ARG A 191 -6.51 -10.69 -23.85
CA ARG A 191 -7.27 -9.55 -24.31
C ARG A 191 -7.80 -9.84 -25.72
N THR A 192 -9.07 -9.57 -25.96
CA THR A 192 -9.68 -9.56 -27.30
C THR A 192 -10.29 -8.19 -27.60
N ALA A 193 -10.84 -8.02 -28.81
CA ALA A 193 -11.53 -6.78 -29.19
C ALA A 193 -12.66 -6.44 -28.20
N TYR A 194 -12.93 -5.15 -28.04
CA TYR A 194 -14.00 -4.68 -27.16
C TYR A 194 -15.35 -5.29 -27.58
N PRO A 195 -16.17 -5.78 -26.63
CA PRO A 195 -17.38 -6.51 -26.99
C PRO A 195 -18.46 -5.56 -27.52
N THR A 196 -19.22 -6.01 -28.52
CA THR A 196 -20.41 -5.31 -29.01
C THR A 196 -21.64 -5.56 -28.13
N SER A 197 -21.62 -6.64 -27.34
CA SER A 197 -22.69 -6.99 -26.41
C SER A 197 -22.50 -6.33 -25.04
N ASN A 198 -23.61 -6.12 -24.33
CA ASN A 198 -23.60 -5.63 -22.94
C ASN A 198 -23.55 -6.78 -21.91
N ALA A 199 -23.14 -7.98 -22.33
CA ALA A 199 -23.14 -9.18 -21.47
C ALA A 199 -22.01 -9.17 -20.42
N TYR A 200 -21.01 -8.31 -20.59
CA TYR A 200 -19.83 -8.24 -19.73
C TYR A 200 -19.85 -6.96 -18.89
N PRO A 201 -19.38 -7.01 -17.62
CA PRO A 201 -19.20 -5.81 -16.81
C PRO A 201 -18.31 -4.81 -17.54
N LYS A 202 -18.82 -3.58 -17.68
CA LYS A 202 -18.07 -2.47 -18.28
C LYS A 202 -17.28 -1.76 -17.20
N CYS A 203 -15.97 -1.65 -17.41
CA CYS A 203 -15.05 -0.94 -16.54
C CYS A 203 -14.44 0.21 -17.37
N ARG A 204 -14.78 1.44 -17.00
CA ARG A 204 -14.28 2.68 -17.62
C ARG A 204 -13.19 3.35 -16.79
N THR A 205 -12.96 2.86 -15.59
CA THR A 205 -11.98 3.38 -14.64
C THR A 205 -11.23 2.23 -13.97
N THR A 206 -10.03 2.53 -13.47
CA THR A 206 -9.26 1.59 -12.65
C THR A 206 -10.06 1.20 -11.39
N ALA A 207 -10.81 2.13 -10.81
CA ALA A 207 -11.64 1.87 -9.63
C ALA A 207 -12.78 0.88 -9.92
N GLU A 208 -13.45 1.02 -11.06
CA GLU A 208 -14.50 0.09 -11.48
C GLU A 208 -13.93 -1.30 -11.75
N LEU A 209 -12.74 -1.40 -12.38
CA LEU A 209 -12.08 -2.69 -12.58
C LEU A 209 -11.74 -3.35 -11.24
N PHE A 210 -11.14 -2.63 -10.30
CA PHE A 210 -10.85 -3.16 -8.95
C PHE A 210 -12.12 -3.62 -8.23
N ALA A 211 -13.21 -2.85 -8.31
CA ALA A 211 -14.49 -3.24 -7.70
C ALA A 211 -15.07 -4.53 -8.33
N GLN A 212 -14.94 -4.71 -9.65
CA GLN A 212 -15.41 -5.92 -10.32
C GLN A 212 -14.52 -7.13 -10.03
N LEU A 213 -13.20 -6.92 -9.92
CA LEU A 213 -12.27 -7.97 -9.51
C LEU A 213 -12.51 -8.40 -8.08
N GLY A 214 -12.74 -7.46 -7.16
CA GLY A 214 -13.06 -7.78 -5.78
C GLY A 214 -14.34 -8.61 -5.64
N LYS A 215 -15.38 -8.29 -6.42
CA LYS A 215 -16.59 -9.13 -6.50
C LYS A 215 -16.29 -10.56 -6.99
N SER A 216 -15.35 -10.71 -7.92
CA SER A 216 -14.96 -12.01 -8.45
C SER A 216 -14.11 -12.83 -7.47
N LEU A 217 -13.31 -12.16 -6.64
CA LEU A 217 -12.45 -12.78 -5.64
C LEU A 217 -13.20 -13.06 -4.32
N GLY A 218 -14.34 -12.39 -4.08
CA GLY A 218 -15.07 -12.45 -2.82
C GLY A 218 -14.46 -11.59 -1.71
N GLU A 219 -13.49 -10.75 -2.04
CA GLU A 219 -12.80 -9.83 -1.12
C GLU A 219 -12.56 -8.47 -1.80
N GLU A 220 -12.45 -7.38 -1.03
CA GLU A 220 -12.15 -6.07 -1.61
C GLU A 220 -10.70 -6.04 -2.14
N LEU A 221 -10.54 -5.76 -3.43
CA LEU A 221 -9.22 -5.58 -4.02
C LEU A 221 -8.83 -4.10 -3.92
N SER A 222 -7.85 -3.83 -3.07
CA SER A 222 -7.25 -2.51 -2.91
C SER A 222 -5.74 -2.62 -2.89
N TYR A 223 -5.06 -1.61 -3.43
CA TYR A 223 -3.62 -1.49 -3.37
C TYR A 223 -3.26 -0.28 -2.53
N SER A 224 -2.54 -0.53 -1.45
CA SER A 224 -2.06 0.54 -0.60
C SER A 224 -0.68 1.02 -1.01
N LEU A 225 -0.35 2.26 -0.66
CA LEU A 225 1.00 2.75 -0.69
C LEU A 225 1.23 3.53 0.60
N ARG A 226 2.17 3.07 1.42
CA ARG A 226 2.58 3.84 2.58
C ARG A 226 3.34 5.07 2.10
N LEU A 227 2.93 6.25 2.51
CA LEU A 227 3.61 7.49 2.16
C LEU A 227 4.35 8.04 3.39
N PHE A 228 5.55 8.54 3.15
CA PHE A 228 6.47 9.04 4.19
C PHE A 228 6.63 10.56 4.12
N PHE A 229 5.69 11.23 3.48
CA PHE A 229 5.65 12.69 3.39
C PHE A 229 4.27 13.19 3.82
N GLU A 230 4.26 14.35 4.45
CA GLU A 230 3.04 15.07 4.74
C GLU A 230 2.75 16.06 3.62
N ALA A 231 1.49 16.14 3.21
CA ALA A 231 1.05 17.28 2.41
C ALA A 231 1.02 18.48 3.36
N VAL A 232 1.86 19.48 3.07
CA VAL A 232 1.85 20.79 3.73
C VAL A 232 0.56 21.52 3.40
#